data_AF-A0A8T2JL55-F1
#
_entry.id   AF-A0A8T2JL55-F1
#
_cell.length_a   1.000
_cell.length_b   1.000
_cell.length_c   1.000
_cell.angle_alpha   90.00
_cell.angle_beta   90.00
_cell.angle_gamma   90.00
#
_symmetry.space_group_name_H-M   'P 1'
#
loop_
_entity.id
_entity.type
_entity.pdbx_description
1 polymer ?
#
loop_
_entity_poly.entity_id
_entity_poly.type
_entity_poly.pdbx_seq_one_letter_code
_entity_poly.pdbx_strand_id
1 'polypeptide(L)'
;MISQVMELHPGIRWFHIGSDEVYYLGEGKESQECLSKGSTTTEHLFLNHLNTVATYVTSSFPGVQPIAWDDMFRTTSISTVTGSNVPQMVEPMIWDYNPVLDIDEKVGLVNKYRQCGFKKIWFASAFKGATGVNQALTNITYHLENTKQWMKVAESVPQEVVQGIALTGWQRYDHFSVLCELLPVAIPSLAVCLQVVKEGKYTEEVWSFARSFLGMPQLDTDMCMR
;
A
#
# COMPACT_ATOMS: atom_id res chain seq x y z
N MET A 1 -8.86 19.53 -4.09
CA MET A 1 -7.71 18.61 -4.22
C MET A 1 -7.94 17.54 -5.28
N ILE A 2 -8.85 16.57 -5.08
CA ILE A 2 -9.06 15.45 -6.03
C ILE A 2 -9.25 15.97 -7.47
N SER A 3 -10.18 16.90 -7.70
CA SER A 3 -10.46 17.42 -9.04
C SER A 3 -9.24 18.06 -9.71
N GLN A 4 -8.45 18.80 -8.95
CA GLN A 4 -7.21 19.44 -9.45
C GLN A 4 -6.18 18.40 -9.89
N VAL A 5 -6.05 17.29 -9.16
CA VAL A 5 -5.15 16.20 -9.58
C VAL A 5 -5.73 15.48 -10.80
N MET A 6 -7.02 15.18 -10.81
CA MET A 6 -7.69 14.49 -11.92
C MET A 6 -7.64 15.29 -13.23
N GLU A 7 -7.78 16.61 -13.17
CA GLU A 7 -7.65 17.51 -14.32
C GLU A 7 -6.28 17.41 -15.01
N LEU A 8 -5.22 17.16 -14.23
CA LEU A 8 -3.86 17.01 -14.74
C LEU A 8 -3.53 15.59 -15.23
N HIS A 9 -4.39 14.61 -14.95
CA HIS A 9 -4.17 13.19 -15.26
C HIS A 9 -5.35 12.60 -16.04
N PRO A 10 -5.63 13.09 -17.25
CA PRO A 10 -6.72 12.58 -18.07
C PRO A 10 -6.48 11.11 -18.44
N GLY A 11 -7.54 10.29 -18.36
CA GLY A 11 -7.51 8.89 -18.80
C GLY A 11 -6.96 7.89 -17.78
N ILE A 12 -6.63 8.30 -16.55
CA ILE A 12 -6.31 7.33 -15.49
C ILE A 12 -7.52 6.45 -15.18
N ARG A 13 -7.24 5.21 -14.80
CA ARG A 13 -8.27 4.21 -14.46
C ARG A 13 -8.42 3.99 -12.96
N TRP A 14 -7.40 4.36 -12.18
CA TRP A 14 -7.36 4.22 -10.74
C TRP A 14 -6.89 5.51 -10.09
N PHE A 15 -7.41 5.81 -8.91
CA PHE A 15 -6.98 6.95 -8.11
C PHE A 15 -6.87 6.56 -6.63
N HIS A 16 -5.65 6.65 -6.08
CA HIS A 16 -5.41 6.29 -4.69
C HIS A 16 -5.78 7.45 -3.76
N ILE A 17 -6.73 7.23 -2.85
CA ILE A 17 -7.26 8.26 -1.92
C ILE A 17 -6.63 8.22 -0.52
N GLY A 18 -5.62 7.37 -0.30
CA GLY A 18 -4.87 7.29 0.96
C GLY A 18 -5.67 6.56 2.03
N SER A 19 -5.94 7.25 3.15
CA SER A 19 -6.72 6.76 4.30
C SER A 19 -5.98 5.77 5.23
N ASP A 20 -4.66 5.85 5.25
CA ASP A 20 -3.77 5.15 6.17
C ASP A 20 -3.59 5.88 7.52
N GLU A 21 -3.28 5.12 8.56
CA GLU A 21 -2.71 5.59 9.83
C GLU A 21 -3.53 6.68 10.55
N VAL A 22 -4.87 6.60 10.46
CA VAL A 22 -5.78 7.57 11.10
C VAL A 22 -5.98 7.25 12.59
N TYR A 23 -4.87 7.12 13.33
CA TYR A 23 -4.84 6.58 14.69
C TYR A 23 -5.61 7.41 15.73
N TYR A 24 -5.68 8.72 15.53
CA TYR A 24 -6.34 9.66 16.47
C TYR A 24 -7.79 9.96 16.08
N LEU A 25 -8.39 9.17 15.17
CA LEU A 25 -9.80 9.33 14.82
C LEU A 25 -10.68 9.12 16.06
N GLY A 26 -11.51 10.12 16.37
CA GLY A 26 -12.35 10.11 17.57
C GLY A 26 -11.83 10.97 18.71
N GLU A 27 -10.61 11.51 18.62
CA GLU A 27 -10.05 12.39 19.66
C GLU A 27 -10.36 13.88 19.45
N GLY A 28 -10.71 14.27 18.23
CA GLY A 28 -11.13 15.64 17.92
C GLY A 28 -12.49 15.97 18.53
N LYS A 29 -12.69 17.25 18.87
CA LYS A 29 -13.91 17.73 19.54
C LYS A 29 -15.19 17.31 18.80
N GLU A 30 -15.27 17.54 17.51
CA GLU A 30 -16.44 17.21 16.68
C GLU A 30 -16.67 15.70 16.62
N SER A 31 -15.60 14.91 16.54
CA SER A 31 -15.70 13.45 16.56
C SER A 31 -16.16 12.92 17.91
N GLN A 32 -15.70 13.52 19.03
CA GLN A 32 -16.16 13.17 20.37
C GLN A 32 -17.63 13.54 20.60
N GLU A 33 -18.06 14.72 20.12
CA GLU A 33 -19.46 15.12 20.14
C GLU A 33 -20.35 14.18 19.32
N CYS A 34 -19.83 13.63 18.22
CA CYS A 34 -20.55 12.63 17.42
C CYS A 34 -20.63 11.27 18.13
N LEU A 35 -19.51 10.80 18.68
CA LEU A 35 -19.41 9.51 19.37
C LEU A 35 -20.21 9.48 20.68
N SER A 36 -20.23 10.58 21.43
CA SER A 36 -20.97 10.69 22.70
C SER A 36 -22.48 10.55 22.56
N LYS A 37 -23.04 10.77 21.35
CA LYS A 37 -24.47 10.54 21.06
C LYS A 37 -24.83 9.05 20.98
N GLY A 38 -23.84 8.15 20.93
CA GLY A 38 -24.02 6.69 20.94
C GLY A 38 -24.57 6.09 19.64
N SER A 39 -24.79 6.90 18.60
CA SER A 39 -25.34 6.46 17.31
C SER A 39 -24.29 6.04 16.28
N THR A 40 -23.00 6.13 16.60
CA THR A 40 -21.90 5.82 15.69
C THR A 40 -20.68 5.30 16.46
N THR A 41 -19.77 4.64 15.75
CA THR A 41 -18.45 4.24 16.24
C THR A 41 -17.36 4.92 15.42
N THR A 42 -16.10 4.82 15.85
CA THR A 42 -14.94 5.34 15.10
C THR A 42 -14.80 4.66 13.73
N GLU A 43 -15.09 3.37 13.65
CA GLU A 43 -15.10 2.62 12.38
C GLU A 43 -16.17 3.16 11.43
N HIS A 44 -17.37 3.46 11.93
CA HIS A 44 -18.42 4.07 11.12
C HIS A 44 -18.05 5.50 10.67
N LEU A 45 -17.39 6.29 11.52
CA LEU A 45 -16.89 7.62 11.12
C LEU A 45 -15.88 7.49 9.97
N PHE A 46 -14.93 6.57 10.07
CA PHE A 46 -13.96 6.28 9.03
C PHE A 46 -14.64 5.83 7.72
N LEU A 47 -15.50 4.82 7.79
CA LEU A 47 -16.18 4.26 6.61
C LEU A 47 -17.10 5.28 5.94
N ASN A 48 -17.79 6.13 6.71
CA ASN A 48 -18.64 7.19 6.17
C ASN A 48 -17.82 8.25 5.43
N HIS A 49 -16.68 8.66 6.00
CA HIS A 49 -15.78 9.59 5.34
C HIS A 49 -15.22 8.99 4.04
N LEU A 50 -14.68 7.77 4.12
CA LEU A 50 -14.13 7.07 2.96
C LEU A 50 -15.16 6.88 1.86
N ASN A 51 -16.39 6.48 2.22
CA ASN A 51 -17.49 6.35 1.28
C ASN A 51 -17.86 7.69 0.61
N THR A 52 -17.84 8.79 1.37
CA THR A 52 -18.12 10.13 0.84
C THR A 52 -17.08 10.52 -0.21
N VAL A 53 -15.79 10.32 0.09
CA VAL A 53 -14.68 10.62 -0.82
C VAL A 53 -14.74 9.72 -2.06
N ALA A 54 -14.95 8.41 -1.89
CA ALA A 54 -15.06 7.47 -3.00
C ALA A 54 -16.28 7.77 -3.89
N THR A 55 -17.40 8.17 -3.30
CA THR A 55 -18.60 8.62 -4.04
C THR A 55 -18.29 9.86 -4.87
N TYR A 56 -17.55 10.82 -4.33
CA TYR A 56 -17.13 11.99 -5.10
C TYR A 56 -16.28 11.61 -6.31
N VAL A 57 -15.28 10.72 -6.14
CA VAL A 57 -14.41 10.26 -7.24
C VAL A 57 -15.24 9.58 -8.33
N THR A 58 -16.05 8.60 -7.96
CA THR A 58 -16.80 7.78 -8.93
C THR A 58 -17.92 8.55 -9.63
N SER A 59 -18.56 9.51 -8.96
CA SER A 59 -19.59 10.36 -9.57
C SER A 59 -19.03 11.46 -10.47
N SER A 60 -17.91 12.08 -10.06
CA SER A 60 -17.30 13.18 -10.82
C SER A 60 -16.41 12.69 -11.95
N PHE A 61 -15.84 11.50 -11.83
CA PHE A 61 -14.92 10.90 -12.79
C PHE A 61 -15.34 9.45 -13.13
N PRO A 62 -16.39 9.28 -13.96
CA PRO A 62 -16.89 7.96 -14.33
C PRO A 62 -15.79 7.08 -14.95
N GLY A 63 -15.69 5.84 -14.48
CA GLY A 63 -14.67 4.88 -14.94
C GLY A 63 -13.36 4.90 -14.15
N VAL A 64 -13.21 5.81 -13.18
CA VAL A 64 -12.07 5.83 -12.26
C VAL A 64 -12.41 5.03 -11.01
N GLN A 65 -11.57 4.05 -10.68
CA GLN A 65 -11.70 3.19 -9.51
C GLN A 65 -10.86 3.73 -8.33
N PRO A 66 -11.50 4.13 -7.22
CA PRO A 66 -10.78 4.48 -6.00
C PRO A 66 -10.01 3.30 -5.41
N ILE A 67 -8.80 3.59 -4.91
CA ILE A 67 -7.96 2.67 -4.12
C ILE A 67 -7.69 3.32 -2.75
N ALA A 68 -7.73 2.56 -1.67
CA ALA A 68 -7.37 3.04 -0.34
C ALA A 68 -6.46 2.05 0.39
N TRP A 69 -5.64 2.55 1.31
CA TRP A 69 -4.85 1.69 2.20
C TRP A 69 -5.75 0.86 3.10
N ASP A 70 -5.31 -0.35 3.43
CA ASP A 70 -6.15 -1.35 4.08
C ASP A 70 -6.12 -1.32 5.61
N ASP A 71 -5.15 -0.66 6.23
CA ASP A 71 -4.80 -0.82 7.65
C ASP A 71 -5.98 -0.52 8.59
N MET A 72 -6.79 0.49 8.28
CA MET A 72 -7.99 0.83 9.03
C MET A 72 -9.11 -0.25 8.91
N PHE A 73 -9.08 -1.12 7.91
CA PHE A 73 -10.01 -2.26 7.79
C PHE A 73 -9.58 -3.49 8.58
N ARG A 74 -8.31 -3.61 8.97
CA ARG A 74 -7.76 -4.85 9.57
C ARG A 74 -8.45 -5.22 10.88
N THR A 75 -8.76 -4.25 11.71
CA THR A 75 -9.44 -4.45 13.01
C THR A 75 -10.96 -4.29 12.91
N THR A 76 -11.47 -3.63 11.87
CA THR A 76 -12.91 -3.45 11.66
C THR A 76 -13.60 -4.80 11.38
N SER A 77 -14.75 -5.06 12.00
CA SER A 77 -15.47 -6.32 11.81
C SER A 77 -16.02 -6.45 10.39
N ILE A 78 -16.15 -7.70 9.91
CA ILE A 78 -16.71 -7.99 8.57
C ILE A 78 -18.10 -7.35 8.41
N SER A 79 -18.98 -7.52 9.41
CA SER A 79 -20.34 -6.98 9.34
C SER A 79 -20.38 -5.46 9.23
N THR A 80 -19.48 -4.75 9.93
CA THR A 80 -19.39 -3.29 9.85
C THR A 80 -18.91 -2.83 8.48
N VAL A 81 -17.88 -3.49 7.91
CA VAL A 81 -17.40 -3.15 6.56
C VAL A 81 -18.45 -3.49 5.49
N THR A 82 -19.06 -4.68 5.53
CA THR A 82 -20.11 -5.10 4.60
C THR A 82 -21.37 -4.25 4.69
N GLY A 83 -21.72 -3.79 5.89
CA GLY A 83 -22.85 -2.88 6.10
C GLY A 83 -22.62 -1.47 5.56
N SER A 84 -21.37 -1.15 5.19
CA SER A 84 -21.05 0.10 4.49
C SER A 84 -21.10 -0.07 2.97
N ASN A 85 -21.16 1.05 2.24
CA ASN A 85 -21.05 1.03 0.77
C ASN A 85 -19.58 0.97 0.28
N VAL A 86 -18.59 1.00 1.17
CA VAL A 86 -17.17 1.04 0.81
C VAL A 86 -16.73 -0.14 -0.08
N PRO A 87 -17.12 -1.40 0.19
CA PRO A 87 -16.67 -2.54 -0.63
C PRO A 87 -17.10 -2.50 -2.09
N GLN A 88 -18.16 -1.75 -2.42
CA GLN A 88 -18.60 -1.57 -3.80
C GLN A 88 -17.89 -0.42 -4.52
N MET A 89 -17.21 0.45 -3.77
CA MET A 89 -16.68 1.72 -4.26
C MET A 89 -15.16 1.77 -4.27
N VAL A 90 -14.48 1.00 -3.41
CA VAL A 90 -13.03 1.09 -3.17
C VAL A 90 -12.37 -0.28 -3.33
N GLU A 91 -11.17 -0.32 -3.90
CA GLU A 91 -10.28 -1.48 -3.87
C GLU A 91 -9.23 -1.29 -2.76
N PRO A 92 -9.10 -2.19 -1.77
CA PRO A 92 -8.11 -2.04 -0.72
C PRO A 92 -6.72 -2.41 -1.25
N MET A 93 -5.71 -1.62 -0.85
CA MET A 93 -4.29 -1.89 -1.07
C MET A 93 -3.64 -2.35 0.23
N ILE A 94 -3.24 -3.62 0.26
CA ILE A 94 -2.65 -4.26 1.44
C ILE A 94 -1.15 -3.99 1.48
N TRP A 95 -0.65 -3.43 2.58
CA TRP A 95 0.75 -3.05 2.73
C TRP A 95 1.39 -3.64 3.99
N ASP A 96 2.65 -4.04 3.87
CA ASP A 96 3.50 -4.49 4.98
C ASP A 96 4.91 -4.51 4.43
N TYR A 97 5.82 -3.80 5.10
CA TYR A 97 7.18 -3.59 4.59
C TYR A 97 8.20 -4.51 5.26
N ASN A 98 7.77 -5.43 6.13
CA ASN A 98 8.67 -6.40 6.74
C ASN A 98 9.25 -7.39 5.71
N PRO A 99 10.52 -7.78 5.82
CA PRO A 99 11.18 -8.69 4.87
C PRO A 99 10.77 -10.16 5.12
N VAL A 100 10.17 -10.43 6.27
CA VAL A 100 9.61 -11.73 6.66
C VAL A 100 8.15 -11.49 7.00
N LEU A 101 7.27 -11.85 6.08
CA LEU A 101 5.82 -11.76 6.28
C LEU A 101 5.27 -13.10 6.79
N ASP A 102 4.22 -13.03 7.59
CA ASP A 102 3.33 -14.16 7.83
C ASP A 102 2.39 -14.30 6.63
N ILE A 103 2.71 -15.24 5.74
CA ILE A 103 1.95 -15.44 4.49
C ILE A 103 0.51 -15.86 4.78
N ASP A 104 0.30 -16.72 5.78
CA ASP A 104 -1.03 -17.23 6.13
C ASP A 104 -1.90 -16.11 6.71
N GLU A 105 -1.31 -15.21 7.51
CA GLU A 105 -2.00 -14.01 8.00
C GLU A 105 -2.43 -13.10 6.83
N LYS A 106 -1.56 -12.83 5.86
CA LYS A 106 -1.91 -12.01 4.68
C LYS A 106 -2.98 -12.67 3.81
N VAL A 107 -2.91 -13.98 3.60
CA VAL A 107 -3.97 -14.74 2.91
C VAL A 107 -5.29 -14.66 3.71
N GLY A 108 -5.22 -14.70 5.03
CA GLY A 108 -6.34 -14.46 5.94
C GLY A 108 -6.98 -13.08 5.74
N LEU A 109 -6.19 -12.01 5.64
CA LEU A 109 -6.67 -10.66 5.33
C LEU A 109 -7.37 -10.59 3.98
N VAL A 110 -6.80 -11.21 2.95
CA VAL A 110 -7.41 -11.27 1.61
C VAL A 110 -8.77 -11.96 1.67
N ASN A 111 -8.87 -13.08 2.38
CA ASN A 111 -10.13 -13.79 2.57
C ASN A 111 -11.16 -12.97 3.36
N LYS A 112 -10.72 -12.25 4.40
CA LYS A 112 -11.58 -11.31 5.13
C LYS A 112 -12.15 -10.25 4.19
N TYR A 113 -11.33 -9.61 3.37
CA TYR A 113 -11.78 -8.56 2.45
C TYR A 113 -12.75 -9.09 1.39
N ARG A 114 -12.55 -10.32 0.91
CA ARG A 114 -13.54 -10.99 0.05
C ARG A 114 -14.87 -11.20 0.76
N GLN A 115 -14.85 -11.63 2.03
CA GLN A 115 -16.07 -11.77 2.85
C GLN A 115 -16.75 -10.42 3.11
N CYS A 116 -15.97 -9.34 3.23
CA CYS A 116 -16.52 -7.98 3.33
C CYS A 116 -17.26 -7.53 2.06
N GLY A 117 -16.95 -8.14 0.91
CA GLY A 117 -17.56 -7.84 -0.39
C GLY A 117 -16.64 -7.11 -1.37
N PHE A 118 -15.35 -6.92 -1.04
CA PHE A 118 -14.37 -6.34 -1.95
C PHE A 118 -14.10 -7.30 -3.12
N LYS A 119 -14.18 -6.80 -4.35
CA LYS A 119 -14.02 -7.62 -5.57
C LYS A 119 -12.57 -7.78 -6.01
N LYS A 120 -11.78 -6.74 -5.77
CA LYS A 120 -10.40 -6.60 -6.22
C LYS A 120 -9.55 -6.05 -5.09
N ILE A 121 -8.29 -6.44 -5.06
CA ILE A 121 -7.31 -5.97 -4.09
C ILE A 121 -6.00 -5.61 -4.78
N TRP A 122 -5.23 -4.75 -4.13
CA TRP A 122 -3.86 -4.44 -4.50
C TRP A 122 -2.91 -4.88 -3.39
N PHE A 123 -1.66 -5.14 -3.76
CA PHE A 123 -0.57 -5.31 -2.80
C PHE A 123 0.39 -4.12 -2.89
N ALA A 124 1.14 -3.88 -1.83
CA ALA A 124 2.20 -2.88 -1.80
C ALA A 124 3.42 -3.41 -1.05
N SER A 125 4.54 -3.51 -1.78
CA SER A 125 5.87 -3.68 -1.19
C SER A 125 6.60 -2.33 -1.16
N ALA A 126 7.78 -2.28 -0.56
CA ALA A 126 8.66 -1.12 -0.60
C ALA A 126 9.95 -1.43 -1.38
N PHE A 127 10.44 -0.44 -2.14
CA PHE A 127 11.79 -0.47 -2.71
C PHE A 127 12.75 0.50 -2.00
N LYS A 128 12.22 1.43 -1.19
CA LYS A 128 12.97 2.36 -0.35
C LYS A 128 12.11 2.89 0.79
N GLY A 129 12.77 3.45 1.78
CA GLY A 129 12.12 3.89 3.01
C GLY A 129 11.74 2.67 3.85
N ALA A 130 10.97 2.86 4.92
CA ALA A 130 10.52 1.74 5.78
C ALA A 130 11.62 0.92 6.50
N THR A 131 12.92 1.26 6.36
CA THR A 131 14.01 0.59 7.11
C THR A 131 14.56 1.40 8.29
N GLY A 132 14.14 2.66 8.43
CA GLY A 132 14.46 3.52 9.57
C GLY A 132 14.36 5.01 9.26
N VAL A 133 14.15 5.81 10.31
CA VAL A 133 13.82 7.25 10.21
C VAL A 133 14.95 8.11 9.64
N ASN A 134 16.21 7.68 9.77
CA ASN A 134 17.42 8.43 9.39
C ASN A 134 18.34 7.63 8.48
N GLN A 135 17.83 6.62 7.78
CA GLN A 135 18.62 5.76 6.90
C GLN A 135 19.13 6.54 5.70
N ALA A 136 20.45 6.63 5.54
CA ALA A 136 21.07 7.32 4.42
C ALA A 136 21.19 6.43 3.18
N LEU A 137 21.44 5.13 3.37
CA LEU A 137 21.58 4.12 2.32
C LEU A 137 20.35 3.21 2.28
N THR A 138 20.00 2.75 1.08
CA THR A 138 18.91 1.81 0.87
C THR A 138 19.40 0.38 1.08
N ASN A 139 18.75 -0.35 1.98
CA ASN A 139 19.01 -1.78 2.15
C ASN A 139 18.28 -2.58 1.05
N ILE A 140 19.00 -2.88 -0.04
CA ILE A 140 18.42 -3.57 -1.21
C ILE A 140 17.89 -4.96 -0.83
N THR A 141 18.64 -5.71 -0.02
CA THR A 141 18.26 -7.07 0.39
C THR A 141 16.95 -7.07 1.16
N TYR A 142 16.77 -6.13 2.08
CA TYR A 142 15.53 -5.98 2.86
C TYR A 142 14.30 -5.81 1.95
N HIS A 143 14.39 -4.86 1.01
CA HIS A 143 13.30 -4.53 0.07
C HIS A 143 13.02 -5.66 -0.92
N LEU A 144 14.08 -6.33 -1.38
CA LEU A 144 13.98 -7.51 -2.22
C LEU A 144 13.26 -8.64 -1.48
N GLU A 145 13.63 -8.94 -0.24
CA GLU A 145 12.95 -9.98 0.54
C GLU A 145 11.49 -9.61 0.78
N ASN A 146 11.18 -8.36 1.14
CA ASN A 146 9.78 -7.89 1.27
C ASN A 146 8.98 -8.12 -0.03
N THR A 147 9.54 -7.73 -1.17
CA THR A 147 8.90 -7.95 -2.48
C THR A 147 8.69 -9.44 -2.77
N LYS A 148 9.68 -10.29 -2.48
CA LYS A 148 9.55 -11.75 -2.64
C LYS A 148 8.44 -12.35 -1.76
N GLN A 149 8.27 -11.88 -0.52
CA GLN A 149 7.17 -12.35 0.32
C GLN A 149 5.81 -11.97 -0.27
N TRP A 150 5.66 -10.75 -0.78
CA TRP A 150 4.42 -10.33 -1.46
C TRP A 150 4.12 -11.16 -2.71
N MET A 151 5.13 -11.59 -3.46
CA MET A 151 4.92 -12.52 -4.58
C MET A 151 4.37 -13.87 -4.10
N LYS A 152 4.87 -14.41 -2.99
CA LYS A 152 4.32 -15.65 -2.39
C LYS A 152 2.88 -15.47 -1.92
N VAL A 153 2.55 -14.32 -1.31
CA VAL A 153 1.16 -14.01 -0.92
C VAL A 153 0.28 -14.00 -2.17
N ALA A 154 0.73 -13.34 -3.24
CA ALA A 154 0.00 -13.25 -4.49
C ALA A 154 -0.25 -14.63 -5.12
N GLU A 155 0.73 -15.52 -5.11
CA GLU A 155 0.58 -16.92 -5.56
C GLU A 155 -0.38 -17.74 -4.69
N SER A 156 -0.52 -17.38 -3.42
CA SER A 156 -1.32 -18.12 -2.43
C SER A 156 -2.80 -17.69 -2.39
N VAL A 157 -3.21 -16.73 -3.22
CA VAL A 157 -4.59 -16.23 -3.27
C VAL A 157 -5.19 -16.40 -4.67
N PRO A 158 -6.53 -16.37 -4.81
CA PRO A 158 -7.16 -16.47 -6.11
C PRO A 158 -6.78 -15.28 -7.02
N GLN A 159 -6.19 -15.59 -8.18
CA GLN A 159 -5.63 -14.59 -9.10
C GLN A 159 -6.68 -13.61 -9.63
N GLU A 160 -7.94 -14.04 -9.71
CA GLU A 160 -9.05 -13.19 -10.15
C GLU A 160 -9.36 -12.05 -9.19
N VAL A 161 -8.88 -12.10 -7.94
CA VAL A 161 -9.07 -11.04 -6.95
C VAL A 161 -7.91 -10.04 -6.98
N VAL A 162 -6.72 -10.46 -7.42
CA VAL A 162 -5.52 -9.62 -7.44
C VAL A 162 -5.57 -8.66 -8.64
N GLN A 163 -5.48 -7.36 -8.35
CA GLN A 163 -5.46 -6.31 -9.37
C GLN A 163 -4.04 -5.91 -9.77
N GLY A 164 -3.09 -5.97 -8.84
CA GLY A 164 -1.68 -5.71 -9.07
C GLY A 164 -0.90 -5.46 -7.78
N ILE A 165 0.39 -5.13 -7.94
CA ILE A 165 1.29 -4.73 -6.85
C ILE A 165 1.90 -3.36 -7.16
N ALA A 166 2.00 -2.50 -6.13
CA ALA A 166 2.72 -1.24 -6.17
C ALA A 166 4.07 -1.37 -5.44
N LEU A 167 5.14 -0.82 -6.02
CA LEU A 167 6.43 -0.65 -5.35
C LEU A 167 6.49 0.76 -4.75
N THR A 168 6.36 0.85 -3.44
CA THR A 168 6.32 2.13 -2.71
C THR A 168 7.73 2.63 -2.39
N GLY A 169 7.88 3.96 -2.33
CA GLY A 169 9.14 4.60 -1.99
C GLY A 169 8.96 5.74 -0.99
N TRP A 170 8.94 5.41 0.29
CA TRP A 170 8.71 6.35 1.39
C TRP A 170 9.89 7.28 1.61
N GLN A 171 9.63 8.56 1.92
CA GLN A 171 10.68 9.59 2.03
C GLN A 171 10.95 10.07 3.45
N ARG A 172 9.99 9.93 4.37
CA ARG A 172 10.06 10.32 5.78
C ARG A 172 8.91 9.66 6.55
N TYR A 173 9.06 9.57 7.86
CA TYR A 173 8.08 8.92 8.76
C TYR A 173 7.06 9.91 9.33
N ASP A 174 7.42 11.18 9.43
CA ASP A 174 6.51 12.25 9.81
C ASP A 174 6.97 13.56 9.15
N HIS A 175 6.18 14.62 9.31
CA HIS A 175 6.44 15.91 8.66
C HIS A 175 7.77 16.58 9.09
N PHE A 176 8.21 16.36 10.33
CA PHE A 176 9.38 16.96 10.94
C PHE A 176 10.62 16.07 10.89
N SER A 177 10.48 14.81 10.52
CA SER A 177 11.57 13.86 10.31
C SER A 177 12.46 14.23 9.11
N VAL A 178 13.73 13.84 9.21
CA VAL A 178 14.70 13.93 8.10
C VAL A 178 14.29 13.02 6.94
N LEU A 179 14.81 13.30 5.75
CA LEU A 179 14.63 12.40 4.61
C LEU A 179 15.44 11.11 4.82
N CYS A 180 14.86 9.98 4.44
CA CYS A 180 15.54 8.69 4.41
C CYS A 180 15.59 8.11 3.00
N GLU A 181 16.64 7.32 2.74
CA GLU A 181 16.82 6.48 1.55
C GLU A 181 16.48 7.23 0.25
N LEU A 182 17.21 8.32 -0.03
CA LEU A 182 16.90 9.20 -1.15
C LEU A 182 16.80 8.44 -2.48
N LEU A 183 15.99 8.96 -3.41
CA LEU A 183 15.72 8.26 -4.67
C LEU A 183 17.01 7.84 -5.43
N PRO A 184 18.07 8.66 -5.57
CA PRO A 184 19.27 8.26 -6.30
C PRO A 184 19.96 7.00 -5.73
N VAL A 185 20.01 6.85 -4.40
CA VAL A 185 20.63 5.69 -3.75
C VAL A 185 19.71 4.46 -3.78
N ALA A 186 18.41 4.67 -3.98
CA ALA A 186 17.39 3.63 -4.04
C ALA A 186 17.16 3.03 -5.44
N ILE A 187 17.69 3.63 -6.51
CA ILE A 187 17.49 3.15 -7.89
C ILE A 187 17.86 1.67 -8.07
N PRO A 188 18.99 1.16 -7.51
CA PRO A 188 19.30 -0.26 -7.58
C PRO A 188 18.24 -1.16 -6.93
N SER A 189 17.73 -0.75 -5.77
CA SER A 189 16.66 -1.46 -5.06
C SER A 189 15.38 -1.50 -5.89
N LEU A 190 15.00 -0.38 -6.50
CA LEU A 190 13.86 -0.31 -7.41
C LEU A 190 14.02 -1.26 -8.60
N ALA A 191 15.19 -1.26 -9.25
CA ALA A 191 15.45 -2.09 -10.42
C ALA A 191 15.35 -3.58 -10.08
N VAL A 192 15.92 -4.00 -8.94
CA VAL A 192 15.89 -5.40 -8.48
C VAL A 192 14.47 -5.81 -8.09
N CYS A 193 13.75 -5.01 -7.31
CA CYS A 193 12.37 -5.31 -6.90
C CYS A 193 11.44 -5.39 -8.12
N LEU A 194 11.56 -4.46 -9.06
CA LEU A 194 10.75 -4.45 -10.29
C LEU A 194 10.99 -5.68 -11.15
N GLN A 195 12.24 -6.14 -11.25
CA GLN A 195 12.55 -7.35 -12.00
C GLN A 195 11.97 -8.61 -11.35
N VAL A 196 11.97 -8.72 -10.02
CA VAL A 196 11.28 -9.84 -9.34
C VAL A 196 9.78 -9.83 -9.64
N VAL A 197 9.13 -8.66 -9.57
CA VAL A 197 7.70 -8.54 -9.90
C VAL A 197 7.44 -8.94 -11.35
N LYS A 198 8.30 -8.52 -12.29
CA LYS A 198 8.15 -8.81 -13.71
C LYS A 198 8.34 -10.29 -14.06
N GLU A 199 9.35 -10.93 -13.49
CA GLU A 199 9.67 -12.33 -13.78
C GLU A 199 8.81 -13.31 -12.97
N GLY A 200 8.12 -12.82 -11.93
CA GLY A 200 7.34 -13.65 -11.00
C GLY A 200 8.21 -14.47 -10.04
N LYS A 201 9.53 -14.41 -10.16
CA LYS A 201 10.49 -15.20 -9.37
C LYS A 201 11.81 -14.47 -9.22
N TYR A 202 12.51 -14.80 -8.14
CA TYR A 202 13.89 -14.39 -7.95
C TYR A 202 14.84 -15.36 -8.67
N THR A 203 15.74 -14.82 -9.49
CA THR A 203 16.76 -15.58 -10.22
C THR A 203 18.08 -14.78 -10.24
N GLU A 204 19.22 -15.44 -10.45
CA GLU A 204 20.52 -14.75 -10.55
C GLU A 204 20.55 -13.75 -11.73
N GLU A 205 19.74 -14.02 -12.74
CA GLU A 205 19.52 -13.17 -13.91
C GLU A 205 18.92 -11.81 -13.52
N VAL A 206 18.13 -11.72 -12.44
CA VAL A 206 17.59 -10.44 -11.94
C VAL A 206 18.72 -9.48 -11.56
N TRP A 207 19.71 -9.95 -10.81
CA TRP A 207 20.87 -9.15 -10.42
C TRP A 207 21.80 -8.83 -11.57
N SER A 208 22.00 -9.79 -12.47
CA SER A 208 22.79 -9.57 -13.68
C SER A 208 22.17 -8.48 -14.55
N PHE A 209 20.85 -8.53 -14.75
CA PHE A 209 20.10 -7.53 -15.49
C PHE A 209 20.18 -6.15 -14.82
N ALA A 210 19.90 -6.05 -13.51
CA ALA A 210 19.92 -4.77 -12.80
C ALA A 210 21.31 -4.11 -12.88
N ARG A 211 22.39 -4.89 -12.70
CA ARG A 211 23.78 -4.41 -12.88
C ARG A 211 24.04 -3.90 -14.28
N SER A 212 23.71 -4.70 -15.29
CA SER A 212 23.93 -4.35 -16.69
C SER A 212 23.12 -3.12 -17.11
N PHE A 213 21.85 -3.05 -16.70
CA PHE A 213 20.94 -1.96 -17.04
C PHE A 213 21.37 -0.63 -16.40
N LEU A 214 21.84 -0.67 -15.15
CA LEU A 214 22.30 0.52 -14.42
C LEU A 214 23.76 0.88 -14.71
N GLY A 215 24.51 0.06 -15.45
CA GLY A 215 25.93 0.27 -15.71
C GLY A 215 26.80 0.16 -14.45
N MET A 216 26.35 -0.61 -13.45
CA MET A 216 27.04 -0.76 -12.17
C MET A 216 27.81 -2.09 -12.10
N PRO A 217 29.12 -2.07 -11.80
CA PRO A 217 29.92 -3.31 -11.74
C PRO A 217 29.57 -4.17 -10.53
N GLN A 218 29.15 -3.55 -9.42
CA GLN A 218 28.70 -4.20 -8.19
C GLN A 218 27.49 -3.46 -7.63
N LEU A 219 26.57 -4.21 -7.03
CA LEU A 219 25.48 -3.69 -6.22
C LEU A 219 25.74 -4.19 -4.80
N ASP A 220 26.19 -3.30 -3.92
CA ASP A 220 26.46 -3.67 -2.54
C ASP A 220 25.14 -3.94 -1.81
N THR A 221 24.92 -5.20 -1.45
CA THR A 221 23.72 -5.69 -0.76
C THR A 221 23.73 -5.46 0.74
N ASP A 222 24.91 -5.25 1.34
CA ASP A 222 25.14 -5.38 2.78
C ASP A 222 25.80 -4.16 3.45
N MET A 223 25.86 -3.00 2.79
CA MET A 223 26.51 -1.81 3.37
C MET A 223 25.77 -1.20 4.59
N CYS A 224 24.60 -1.70 4.98
CA CYS A 224 23.82 -1.18 6.12
C CYS A 224 24.19 -1.81 7.49
N MET A 225 25.22 -2.65 7.60
CA MET A 225 25.64 -3.26 8.89
C MET A 225 26.98 -2.74 9.43
N ARG A 226 27.29 -1.44 9.29
CA ARG A 226 28.44 -0.83 9.98
C ARG A 226 28.05 0.43 10.72
#